data_AF-A0A0S9M3F9-F1
#
_entry.id   AF-A0A0S9M3F9-F1
#
_cell.length_a   1.000
_cell.length_b   1.000
_cell.length_c   1.000
_cell.angle_alpha   90.00
_cell.angle_beta   90.00
_cell.angle_gamma   90.00
#
_symmetry.space_group_name_H-M   'P 1'
#
loop_
_entity.id
_entity.type
_entity.pdbx_description
1 polymer ?
#
loop_
_entity_poly.entity_id
_entity_poly.type
_entity_poly.pdbx_seq_one_letter_code
_entity_poly.pdbx_strand_id
1 'polypeptide(L)'
;MSSLSRFRIPAMALAGASAVALGLALVPSAQSQIRANPSYQPVGVSASGNGSTAWFHDPSSGRAIACHLASGGGGAIQCQSAKLPQDGP
;
A
#
# COMPACT_ATOMS: atom_id res chain seq x y z
N MET A 1 -61.92 -1.18 19.08
CA MET A 1 -60.96 -1.05 17.95
C MET A 1 -59.71 -0.27 18.42
N SER A 2 -58.73 -0.88 19.12
CA SER A 2 -57.50 -0.15 19.51
C SER A 2 -56.23 -0.99 19.73
N SER A 3 -56.27 -2.33 19.60
CA SER A 3 -55.11 -3.17 19.98
C SER A 3 -54.08 -3.37 18.85
N LEU A 4 -54.51 -3.26 17.58
CA LEU A 4 -53.65 -3.54 16.42
C LEU A 4 -52.60 -2.46 16.12
N SER A 5 -52.72 -1.24 16.68
CA SER A 5 -51.74 -0.16 16.44
C SER A 5 -50.55 -0.21 17.40
N ARG A 6 -50.71 -0.76 18.61
CA ARG A 6 -49.67 -0.78 19.65
C ARG A 6 -48.58 -1.83 19.41
N PHE A 7 -48.89 -2.91 18.68
CA PHE A 7 -47.93 -3.97 18.33
C PHE A 7 -47.16 -3.71 17.03
N ARG A 8 -47.62 -2.79 16.18
CA ARG A 8 -46.93 -2.47 14.92
C ARG A 8 -45.70 -1.58 15.13
N ILE A 9 -45.73 -0.74 16.15
CA ILE A 9 -44.62 0.14 16.54
C ILE A 9 -43.37 -0.65 16.98
N PRO A 10 -43.45 -1.66 17.87
CA PRO A 10 -42.28 -2.43 18.27
C PRO A 10 -41.72 -3.29 17.12
N ALA A 11 -42.59 -3.81 16.24
CA ALA A 11 -42.15 -4.62 15.10
C ALA A 11 -41.36 -3.78 14.07
N MET A 12 -41.80 -2.56 13.77
CA MET A 12 -41.07 -1.65 12.89
C MET A 12 -39.76 -1.15 13.52
N ALA A 13 -39.74 -0.87 14.82
CA ALA A 13 -38.52 -0.48 15.52
C ALA A 13 -37.47 -1.60 15.51
N LEU A 14 -37.90 -2.85 15.71
CA LEU A 14 -37.02 -4.01 15.67
C LEU A 14 -36.48 -4.26 14.26
N ALA A 15 -37.33 -4.18 13.24
CA ALA A 15 -36.93 -4.33 11.85
C ALA A 15 -35.94 -3.22 11.42
N GLY A 16 -36.17 -1.97 11.83
CA GLY A 16 -35.26 -0.86 11.59
C GLY A 16 -33.89 -1.06 12.26
N ALA A 17 -33.86 -1.45 13.53
CA ALA A 17 -32.62 -1.74 14.25
C ALA A 17 -31.83 -2.88 13.61
N SER A 18 -32.53 -3.93 13.17
CA SER A 18 -31.94 -5.08 12.47
C SER A 18 -31.29 -4.66 11.15
N ALA A 19 -31.97 -3.84 10.35
CA ALA A 19 -31.47 -3.35 9.07
C ALA A 19 -30.24 -2.46 9.24
N VAL A 20 -30.20 -1.62 10.27
CA VAL A 20 -29.03 -0.78 10.59
C VAL A 20 -27.85 -1.63 11.06
N ALA A 21 -28.10 -2.61 11.93
CA ALA A 21 -27.04 -3.51 12.42
C ALA A 21 -26.44 -4.36 11.29
N LEU A 22 -27.27 -4.91 10.41
CA LEU A 22 -26.85 -5.64 9.22
C LEU A 22 -26.10 -4.72 8.24
N GLY A 23 -26.59 -3.50 8.06
CA GLY A 23 -25.93 -2.49 7.22
C GLY A 23 -24.53 -2.19 7.71
N LEU A 24 -24.34 -1.96 9.02
CA LEU A 24 -23.03 -1.71 9.64
C LEU A 24 -22.09 -2.91 9.57
N ALA A 25 -22.60 -4.13 9.75
CA ALA A 25 -21.82 -5.36 9.65
C ALA A 25 -21.34 -5.65 8.21
N LEU A 26 -22.09 -5.18 7.22
CA LEU A 26 -21.80 -5.38 5.79
C LEU A 26 -21.01 -4.23 5.16
N VAL A 27 -20.74 -3.13 5.88
CA VAL A 27 -19.90 -2.05 5.36
C VAL A 27 -18.49 -2.62 5.16
N PRO A 28 -17.96 -2.64 3.92
CA PRO A 28 -16.58 -3.03 3.69
C PRO A 28 -15.70 -2.08 4.49
N SER A 29 -14.87 -2.60 5.39
CA SER A 29 -13.90 -1.78 6.08
C SER A 29 -13.02 -1.12 5.02
N ALA A 30 -13.11 0.20 4.89
CA ALA A 30 -12.15 0.98 4.13
C ALA A 30 -10.81 0.91 4.87
N GLN A 31 -10.11 -0.20 4.68
CA GLN A 31 -8.75 -0.38 5.14
C GLN A 31 -7.94 0.66 4.37
N SER A 32 -7.56 1.76 5.04
CA SER A 32 -6.47 2.59 4.57
C SER A 32 -5.27 1.67 4.47
N GLN A 33 -5.01 1.14 3.28
CA GLN A 33 -3.77 0.43 3.04
C GLN A 33 -2.69 1.49 3.18
N ILE A 34 -2.06 1.55 4.35
CA ILE A 34 -0.73 2.13 4.45
C ILE A 34 0.08 1.32 3.45
N ARG A 35 0.36 1.92 2.29
CA ARG A 35 1.27 1.36 1.31
C ARG A 35 2.64 1.35 1.95
N ALA A 36 2.88 0.37 2.82
CA ALA A 36 4.16 0.06 3.44
C ALA A 36 5.12 -0.62 2.45
N ASN A 37 4.87 -0.43 1.14
CA ASN A 37 5.84 -0.77 0.12
C ASN A 37 6.78 0.44 0.03
N PRO A 38 8.08 0.31 0.38
CA PRO A 38 9.02 1.39 0.14
C PRO A 38 8.97 1.75 -1.34
N SER A 39 8.40 2.92 -1.64
CA SER A 39 8.35 3.43 -3.00
C SER A 39 9.75 3.95 -3.31
N TYR A 40 10.59 3.08 -3.85
CA TYR A 40 11.91 3.44 -4.35
C TYR A 40 11.77 4.59 -5.35
N GLN A 41 12.43 5.71 -5.07
CA GLN A 41 12.46 6.87 -5.94
C GLN A 41 13.57 6.67 -6.98
N PRO A 42 13.28 6.73 -8.29
CA PRO A 42 14.32 6.64 -9.31
C PRO A 42 15.24 7.87 -9.23
N VAL A 43 16.54 7.64 -9.16
CA VAL A 43 17.55 8.70 -9.16
C VAL A 43 18.08 8.93 -10.58
N GLY A 44 18.34 7.85 -11.32
CA GLY A 44 18.82 7.95 -12.69
C GLY A 44 19.21 6.61 -13.29
N VAL A 45 19.63 6.65 -14.55
CA VAL A 45 20.14 5.49 -15.29
C VAL A 45 21.38 5.90 -16.09
N SER A 46 22.28 4.95 -16.30
CA SER A 46 23.45 5.11 -17.17
C SER A 46 23.62 3.83 -17.95
N ALA A 47 23.89 3.96 -19.24
CA ALA A 47 24.19 2.83 -20.10
C ALA A 47 25.44 3.17 -20.91
N SER A 48 26.39 2.25 -20.94
CA SER A 48 27.60 2.38 -21.75
C SER A 48 28.03 1.03 -22.32
N GLY A 49 28.31 1.01 -23.61
CA GLY A 49 28.61 -0.23 -24.35
C GLY A 49 27.52 -1.28 -24.13
N ASN A 50 27.89 -2.35 -23.42
CA ASN A 50 27.05 -3.51 -23.19
C ASN A 50 26.48 -3.57 -21.76
N GLY A 51 26.71 -2.56 -20.92
CA GLY A 51 26.23 -2.52 -19.54
C GLY A 51 25.22 -1.40 -19.28
N SER A 52 24.32 -1.63 -18.33
CA SER A 52 23.38 -0.61 -17.85
C SER A 52 23.31 -0.63 -16.32
N THR A 53 23.27 0.54 -15.71
CA THR A 53 23.09 0.74 -14.27
C THR A 53 21.91 1.65 -13.99
N ALA A 54 21.07 1.29 -13.02
CA ALA A 54 19.96 2.08 -12.53
C ALA A 54 20.14 2.38 -11.03
N TRP A 55 19.85 3.61 -10.62
CA TRP A 55 19.95 4.05 -9.24
C TRP A 55 18.58 4.40 -8.65
N PHE A 56 18.38 3.99 -7.41
CA PHE A 56 17.17 4.23 -6.64
C PHE A 56 17.49 4.73 -5.25
N HIS A 57 16.61 5.56 -4.71
CA HIS A 57 16.63 5.99 -3.32
C HIS A 57 15.46 5.36 -2.57
N ASP A 58 15.72 4.82 -1.38
CA ASP A 58 14.70 4.41 -0.42
C ASP A 58 14.58 5.46 0.68
N PRO A 59 13.56 6.33 0.63
CA PRO A 59 13.38 7.38 1.63
C PRO A 59 13.08 6.81 3.02
N SER A 60 12.49 5.62 3.09
CA SER A 60 12.07 5.02 4.36
C SER A 60 13.24 4.50 5.19
N SER A 61 14.29 4.02 4.51
CA SER A 61 15.49 3.48 5.16
C SER A 61 16.72 4.39 5.02
N GLY A 62 16.61 5.48 4.25
CA GLY A 62 17.74 6.37 3.95
C GLY A 62 18.84 5.66 3.17
N ARG A 63 18.48 4.75 2.25
CA ARG A 63 19.45 3.94 1.50
C ARG A 63 19.43 4.30 0.01
N ALA A 64 20.58 4.14 -0.63
CA ALA A 64 20.71 4.14 -2.08
C ALA A 64 20.89 2.71 -2.57
N ILE A 65 20.31 2.39 -3.72
CA ILE A 65 20.43 1.11 -4.39
C ILE A 65 20.94 1.37 -5.81
N ALA A 66 21.95 0.62 -6.23
CA ALA A 66 22.46 0.60 -7.59
C ALA A 66 22.30 -0.82 -8.14
N CYS A 67 21.57 -0.96 -9.24
CA CYS A 67 21.37 -2.23 -9.93
C CYS A 67 22.07 -2.17 -11.29
N HIS A 68 23.00 -3.09 -11.54
CA HIS A 68 23.70 -3.21 -12.82
C HIS A 68 23.31 -4.49 -13.54
N LEU A 69 23.20 -4.39 -14.86
CA LEU A 69 23.06 -5.51 -15.76
C LEU A 69 24.41 -5.72 -16.46
N ALA A 70 25.12 -6.78 -16.09
CA ALA A 70 26.37 -7.15 -16.75
C ALA A 70 26.06 -7.92 -18.05
N SER A 71 26.63 -7.48 -19.18
CA SER A 71 26.52 -8.24 -20.42
C SER A 71 27.44 -9.46 -20.40
N GLY A 72 26.82 -10.63 -20.50
CA GLY A 72 27.50 -11.91 -20.58
C GLY A 72 26.53 -13.05 -20.32
N GLY A 73 25.80 -13.46 -21.35
CA GLY A 73 25.17 -14.79 -21.49
C GLY A 73 24.05 -15.22 -20.52
N GLY A 74 23.77 -14.49 -19.43
CA GLY A 74 22.85 -14.96 -18.38
C GLY A 74 21.88 -13.93 -17.78
N GLY A 75 21.90 -12.66 -18.21
CA GLY A 75 20.84 -11.67 -17.93
C GLY A 75 20.57 -11.31 -16.45
N ALA A 76 21.41 -11.72 -15.50
CA ALA A 76 21.16 -11.47 -14.09
C ALA A 76 21.41 -9.99 -13.73
N ILE A 77 20.41 -9.36 -13.10
CA ILE A 77 20.54 -8.03 -12.50
C ILE A 77 21.22 -8.21 -11.14
N GLN A 78 22.32 -7.50 -10.92
CA GLN A 78 23.02 -7.46 -9.64
C GLN A 78 22.76 -6.11 -8.97
N CYS A 79 22.25 -6.13 -7.75
CA CYS A 79 21.96 -4.92 -7.00
C CYS A 79 22.83 -4.81 -5.75
N GLN A 80 23.39 -3.64 -5.53
CA GLN A 80 24.07 -3.27 -4.30
C GLN A 80 23.33 -2.14 -3.60
N SER A 81 23.38 -2.14 -2.27
CA SER A 81 22.68 -1.14 -1.47
C SER A 81 23.57 -0.59 -0.37
N ALA A 82 23.55 0.74 -0.20
CA ALA A 82 24.38 1.45 0.76
C ALA A 82 23.53 2.45 1.56
N LYS A 83 23.90 2.69 2.81
CA LYS A 83 23.27 3.74 3.62
C LYS A 83 23.79 5.10 3.12
N LEU A 84 22.87 6.03 2.85
CA LEU A 84 23.25 7.39 2.48
C LEU A 84 23.74 8.15 3.72
N PRO A 85 24.72 9.05 3.57
CA PRO A 85 25.03 10.04 4.60
C PRO A 85 23.73 10.72 5.02
N GLN A 86 23.47 10.69 6.34
CA GLN A 86 22.40 11.49 6.90
C GLN A 86 23.03 12.85 7.16
N ASP A 87 22.56 13.90 6.49
CA ASP A 87 22.90 15.26 6.89
C ASP A 87 22.36 15.46 8.31
N GLY A 88 23.23 15.27 9.30
CA GLY A 88 22.96 15.59 10.69
C GLY A 88 23.13 17.10 10.92
N PRO A 89 22.52 17.65 11.99
CA PRO A 89 22.50 19.09 12.26
C PRO A 89 23.88 19.73 12.39
#